data_AF-A0A1I3B6T3-F1
#
_entry.id   AF-A0A1I3B6T3-F1
#
_cell.length_a   1.000
_cell.length_b   1.000
_cell.length_c   1.000
_cell.angle_alpha   90.00
_cell.angle_beta   90.00
_cell.angle_gamma   90.00
#
_symmetry.space_group_name_H-M   'P 1'
#
loop_
_entity.id
_entity.type
_entity.pdbx_description
1 polymer ?
#
loop_
_entity_poly.entity_id
_entity_poly.type
_entity_poly.pdbx_seq_one_letter_code
_entity_poly.pdbx_strand_id
1 'polypeptide(L)'
;MKKRYLFPAVIGVLALSAGLFAWWWNHNPHKIPDGLSISKPQAFAGYSLLAPMSLNTTWLVDMEGRIVNEWKSDYPPALSVYLLENGHLLRPCNDSKERSSHDVPGTGGRIQEFDWNGELVWDFHLESERYRPHHDICRLPNGNILMIATDKKTDHEAVAAGRHPITVTVELKPDAIIEVKPTGKTTGEIVWAWHAFDHLVQEYDNTKPNYGDIAAHPELIDVNFSANRMDSMMLDPRQLSQLQSLGYVGASKKPAPKRLMDGKGFTNGDWMHTNSVTYNADLDQIMISLFEFSEVWVIDHSTTTVEAAGHTGGRYGKGGDLLYRWGNPKTYHAGDVTHQRLFSQHSAHWIPAGLPGAGHMLVFNNGLGRPGIPYSTVDEIELPVQADGSYALEPGEAFGPDAACWSYAAAEPFSFYSMLVSGAQRLPNGNTFICSGKDGVVFEATPENEVVWRYKLPGMIDPEKLPKGPPPPPPPGTKPGQRPVPIGPGGLFRCNKYAPDYAAFTDKDLKPREPLGTAVAREVAALKGAASKPDP
;
A
#
# COMPACT_ATOMS: atom_id res chain seq x y z
N MET A 1 7.41 55.26 30.69
CA MET A 1 8.57 54.35 30.59
C MET A 1 8.12 53.06 29.91
N LYS A 2 8.40 52.90 28.61
CA LYS A 2 8.08 51.69 27.83
C LYS A 2 9.38 50.88 27.68
N LYS A 3 9.47 49.69 28.29
CA LYS A 3 10.54 48.74 27.96
C LYS A 3 10.15 48.02 26.68
N ARG A 4 10.87 48.30 25.59
CA ARG A 4 10.89 47.47 24.39
C ARG A 4 11.81 46.28 24.67
N TYR A 5 11.27 45.07 24.68
CA TYR A 5 12.07 43.87 24.46
C TYR A 5 12.12 43.64 22.95
N LEU A 6 13.30 43.84 22.35
CA LEU A 6 13.62 43.33 21.02
C LEU A 6 13.79 41.81 21.14
N PHE A 7 12.96 41.03 20.44
CA PHE A 7 13.28 39.64 20.13
C PHE A 7 14.34 39.63 19.00
N PRO A 8 15.46 38.90 19.13
CA PRO A 8 16.36 38.68 18.02
C PRO A 8 15.68 37.78 16.98
N ALA A 9 15.95 38.13 15.72
CA ALA A 9 15.33 37.57 14.53
C ALA A 9 15.56 36.07 14.33
N VAL A 10 14.55 35.47 13.72
CA VAL A 10 14.46 34.13 13.14
C VAL A 10 15.48 33.96 12.00
N ILE A 11 16.76 33.81 12.33
CA ILE A 11 17.83 33.46 11.36
C ILE A 11 18.48 32.10 11.71
N GLY A 12 18.13 31.50 12.86
CA GLY A 12 18.72 30.22 13.31
C GLY A 12 18.08 28.93 12.76
N VAL A 13 16.87 28.96 12.19
CA VAL A 13 16.15 27.72 11.81
C VAL A 13 16.37 27.32 10.35
N LEU A 14 16.63 28.27 9.45
CA LEU A 14 16.82 27.98 8.02
C LEU A 14 18.22 27.44 7.66
N ALA A 15 19.25 27.75 8.45
CA ALA A 15 20.61 27.26 8.22
C ALA A 15 20.79 25.80 8.70
N LEU A 16 20.12 25.41 9.78
CA LEU A 16 20.10 24.02 10.27
C LEU A 16 19.31 23.10 9.32
N SER A 17 18.23 23.58 8.70
CA SER A 17 17.46 22.78 7.73
C SER A 17 18.19 22.54 6.42
N ALA A 18 18.98 23.49 5.91
CA ALA A 18 19.77 23.30 4.69
C ALA A 18 20.94 22.33 4.89
N GLY A 19 21.58 22.36 6.07
CA GLY A 19 22.63 21.41 6.45
C GLY A 19 22.10 19.98 6.59
N LEU A 20 20.94 19.79 7.24
CA LEU A 20 20.25 18.50 7.33
C LEU A 20 19.73 18.01 5.97
N PHE A 21 19.24 18.90 5.10
CA PHE A 21 18.77 18.53 3.75
C PHE A 21 19.93 18.18 2.80
N ALA A 22 21.05 18.88 2.88
CA ALA A 22 22.27 18.55 2.13
C ALA A 22 22.95 17.29 2.67
N TRP A 23 22.91 17.07 3.99
CA TRP A 23 23.35 15.82 4.62
C TRP A 23 22.43 14.64 4.25
N TRP A 24 21.12 14.84 4.29
CA TRP A 24 20.07 13.91 3.80
C TRP A 24 20.26 13.54 2.32
N TRP A 25 20.58 14.52 1.47
CA TRP A 25 20.89 14.27 0.05
C TRP A 25 22.17 13.43 -0.13
N ASN A 26 23.21 13.71 0.66
CA ASN A 26 24.52 13.05 0.53
C ASN A 26 24.62 11.66 1.19
N HIS A 27 23.69 11.28 2.08
CA HIS A 27 23.70 9.98 2.79
C HIS A 27 22.60 9.02 2.32
N ASN A 28 22.03 9.29 1.15
CA ASN A 28 21.06 8.45 0.45
C ASN A 28 21.57 7.00 0.20
N PRO A 29 20.67 6.03 -0.04
CA PRO A 29 20.97 4.65 -0.45
C PRO A 29 21.71 4.49 -1.80
N HIS A 30 22.22 5.58 -2.39
CA HIS A 30 22.92 5.63 -3.68
C HIS A 30 24.26 4.86 -3.75
N LYS A 31 24.66 4.14 -2.68
CA LYS A 31 25.85 3.30 -2.66
C LYS A 31 25.58 1.82 -2.98
N ILE A 32 24.33 1.39 -3.17
CA ILE A 32 24.03 0.00 -3.51
C ILE A 32 24.25 -0.20 -5.03
N PRO A 33 25.21 -1.06 -5.44
CA PRO A 33 25.44 -1.38 -6.85
C PRO A 33 24.21 -2.06 -7.46
N ASP A 34 23.97 -1.81 -8.75
CA ASP A 34 22.97 -2.54 -9.53
C ASP A 34 23.34 -4.04 -9.59
N GLY A 35 22.33 -4.91 -9.54
CA GLY A 35 22.52 -6.36 -9.51
C GLY A 35 22.81 -6.91 -8.11
N LEU A 36 23.41 -8.11 -8.06
CA LEU A 36 23.77 -8.79 -6.83
C LEU A 36 24.96 -8.09 -6.15
N SER A 37 24.80 -7.73 -4.88
CA SER A 37 25.85 -7.02 -4.12
C SER A 37 26.24 -7.71 -2.81
N ILE A 38 25.39 -8.59 -2.27
CA ILE A 38 25.70 -9.44 -1.10
C ILE A 38 25.18 -10.84 -1.40
N SER A 39 26.00 -11.85 -1.13
CA SER A 39 25.61 -13.26 -1.14
C SER A 39 26.43 -14.02 -0.11
N LYS A 40 25.81 -14.41 1.00
CA LYS A 40 26.41 -15.18 2.09
C LYS A 40 25.73 -16.55 2.20
N PRO A 41 26.40 -17.59 2.72
CA PRO A 41 25.83 -18.95 2.83
C PRO A 41 24.55 -19.07 3.64
N GLN A 42 24.28 -18.12 4.55
CA GLN A 42 23.06 -18.08 5.35
C GLN A 42 21.81 -17.68 4.55
N ALA A 43 21.99 -17.14 3.35
CA ALA A 43 20.88 -16.77 2.48
C ALA A 43 20.08 -18.01 2.07
N PHE A 44 18.76 -17.91 2.13
CA PHE A 44 17.85 -18.96 1.71
C PHE A 44 18.00 -19.19 0.20
N ALA A 45 18.24 -20.42 -0.23
CA ALA A 45 18.21 -20.76 -1.65
C ALA A 45 16.77 -20.65 -2.16
N GLY A 46 16.56 -20.07 -3.34
CA GLY A 46 15.22 -19.94 -3.92
C GLY A 46 15.17 -19.01 -5.12
N TYR A 47 13.96 -18.69 -5.56
CA TYR A 47 13.69 -17.88 -6.74
C TYR A 47 12.84 -16.67 -6.36
N SER A 48 13.23 -15.48 -6.82
CA SER A 48 12.50 -14.23 -6.54
C SER A 48 11.62 -13.83 -7.71
N LEU A 49 10.36 -13.49 -7.44
CA LEU A 49 9.41 -12.96 -8.42
C LEU A 49 9.41 -11.43 -8.37
N LEU A 50 9.71 -10.80 -9.50
CA LEU A 50 9.91 -9.36 -9.63
C LEU A 50 9.01 -8.79 -10.74
N ALA A 51 8.19 -7.82 -10.39
CA ALA A 51 7.33 -7.07 -11.31
C ALA A 51 7.53 -5.56 -11.13
N PRO A 52 8.44 -4.94 -11.89
CA PRO A 52 8.63 -3.49 -11.89
C PRO A 52 7.36 -2.77 -12.32
N MET A 53 6.95 -1.76 -11.55
CA MET A 53 5.60 -1.17 -11.65
C MET A 53 5.31 -0.48 -12.98
N SER A 54 6.32 -0.11 -13.76
CA SER A 54 6.14 0.55 -15.06
C SER A 54 6.58 -0.30 -16.26
N LEU A 55 6.87 -1.58 -16.04
CA LEU A 55 7.17 -2.54 -17.11
C LEU A 55 6.01 -3.52 -17.27
N ASN A 56 5.96 -4.17 -18.43
CA ASN A 56 4.90 -5.09 -18.79
C ASN A 56 5.25 -6.55 -18.46
N THR A 57 6.53 -6.82 -18.26
CA THR A 57 7.05 -8.15 -17.95
C THR A 57 7.17 -8.39 -16.45
N THR A 58 6.83 -9.61 -16.03
CA THR A 58 7.14 -10.16 -14.70
C THR A 58 8.23 -11.22 -14.85
N TRP A 59 9.24 -11.20 -13.98
CA TRP A 59 10.38 -12.11 -14.03
C TRP A 59 10.47 -12.98 -12.78
N LEU A 60 10.80 -14.25 -12.99
CA LEU A 60 11.32 -15.13 -11.95
C LEU A 60 12.84 -15.20 -12.09
N VAL A 61 13.59 -14.90 -11.02
CA VAL A 61 15.06 -14.86 -11.05
C VAL A 61 15.68 -15.75 -9.98
N ASP A 62 16.85 -16.30 -10.29
CA ASP A 62 17.66 -17.07 -9.33
C ASP A 62 18.45 -16.16 -8.36
N MET A 63 19.26 -16.79 -7.50
CA MET A 63 20.07 -16.12 -6.49
C MET A 63 21.16 -15.20 -7.07
N GLU A 64 21.54 -15.40 -8.34
CA GLU A 64 22.51 -14.59 -9.08
C GLU A 64 21.85 -13.47 -9.89
N GLY A 65 20.51 -13.37 -9.86
CA GLY A 65 19.75 -12.39 -10.63
C GLY A 65 19.70 -12.69 -12.12
N ARG A 66 19.80 -13.98 -12.50
CA ARG A 66 19.57 -14.47 -13.86
C ARG A 66 18.11 -14.90 -14.01
N ILE A 67 17.56 -14.67 -15.18
CA ILE A 67 16.15 -14.97 -15.46
C ILE A 67 15.97 -16.48 -15.59
N VAL A 68 14.99 -17.01 -14.88
CA VAL A 68 14.56 -18.41 -14.97
C VAL A 68 13.29 -18.49 -15.81
N ASN A 69 12.30 -17.65 -15.51
CA ASN A 69 11.09 -17.52 -16.32
C ASN A 69 10.69 -16.05 -16.49
N GLU A 70 9.90 -15.76 -17.53
CA GLU A 70 9.33 -14.45 -17.78
C GLU A 70 7.90 -14.57 -18.33
N TRP A 71 7.02 -13.69 -17.89
CA TRP A 71 5.66 -13.56 -18.40
C TRP A 71 5.44 -12.14 -18.91
N LYS A 72 4.98 -12.02 -20.16
CA LYS A 72 4.73 -10.73 -20.81
C LYS A 72 3.23 -10.47 -20.89
N SER A 73 2.82 -9.29 -20.43
CA SER A 73 1.47 -8.77 -20.63
C SER A 73 1.52 -7.59 -21.60
N ASP A 74 0.37 -7.23 -22.15
CA ASP A 74 0.21 -5.95 -22.86
C ASP A 74 0.06 -4.77 -21.87
N TYR A 75 -0.05 -5.05 -20.57
CA TYR A 75 -0.32 -4.09 -19.51
C TYR A 75 0.77 -4.11 -18.43
N PRO A 76 1.09 -2.96 -17.81
CA PRO A 76 1.88 -2.94 -16.58
C PRO A 76 1.07 -3.53 -15.42
N PRO A 77 1.73 -4.03 -14.36
CA PRO A 77 1.02 -4.56 -13.21
C PRO A 77 0.29 -3.44 -12.49
N ALA A 78 -0.91 -3.72 -11.98
CA ALA A 78 -1.52 -2.91 -10.94
C ALA A 78 -0.93 -3.33 -9.59
N LEU A 79 0.40 -3.23 -9.50
CA LEU A 79 1.25 -3.39 -8.33
C LEU A 79 1.61 -4.84 -7.92
N SER A 80 0.68 -5.63 -7.38
CA SER A 80 0.98 -6.98 -6.88
C SER A 80 1.17 -8.02 -7.98
N VAL A 81 1.88 -9.13 -7.69
CA VAL A 81 1.95 -10.35 -8.53
C VAL A 81 2.19 -11.59 -7.66
N TYR A 82 1.70 -12.75 -8.12
CA TYR A 82 1.80 -14.02 -7.40
C TYR A 82 2.11 -15.18 -8.34
N LEU A 83 3.06 -16.04 -7.95
CA LEU A 83 3.22 -17.36 -8.57
C LEU A 83 2.39 -18.34 -7.74
N LEU A 84 1.41 -18.97 -8.36
CA LEU A 84 0.52 -19.94 -7.75
C LEU A 84 1.15 -21.34 -7.76
N GLU A 85 0.69 -22.21 -6.85
CA GLU A 85 1.21 -23.57 -6.69
C GLU A 85 1.07 -24.46 -7.94
N ASN A 86 0.12 -24.14 -8.83
CA ASN A 86 -0.06 -24.82 -10.12
C ASN A 86 0.94 -24.36 -11.20
N GLY A 87 1.86 -23.44 -10.88
CA GLY A 87 2.84 -22.89 -11.82
C GLY A 87 2.34 -21.68 -12.62
N HIS A 88 1.15 -21.15 -12.31
CA HIS A 88 0.59 -20.00 -13.01
C HIS A 88 1.01 -18.68 -12.36
N LEU A 89 1.15 -17.63 -13.17
CA LEU A 89 1.31 -16.26 -12.70
C LEU A 89 -0.08 -15.60 -12.62
N LEU A 90 -0.49 -15.17 -11.43
CA LEU A 90 -1.68 -14.36 -11.21
C LEU A 90 -1.27 -12.90 -10.93
N ARG A 91 -1.88 -11.95 -11.64
CA ARG A 91 -1.55 -10.53 -11.51
C ARG A 91 -2.73 -9.60 -11.82
N PRO A 92 -2.99 -8.56 -11.01
CA PRO A 92 -3.77 -7.43 -11.45
C PRO A 92 -2.95 -6.57 -12.43
N CYS A 93 -3.65 -5.90 -13.33
CA CYS A 93 -3.10 -5.12 -14.41
C CYS A 93 -3.71 -3.73 -14.42
N ASN A 94 -2.86 -2.74 -14.70
CA ASN A 94 -3.33 -1.39 -14.97
C ASN A 94 -3.66 -1.29 -16.47
N ASP A 95 -4.96 -1.26 -16.76
CA ASP A 95 -5.49 -1.15 -18.11
C ASP A 95 -6.14 0.20 -18.41
N SER A 96 -5.86 1.22 -17.59
CA SER A 96 -6.40 2.57 -17.79
C SER A 96 -5.76 3.21 -19.04
N LYS A 97 -6.50 3.22 -20.16
CA LYS A 97 -6.16 4.01 -21.36
C LYS A 97 -6.62 5.47 -21.24
N GLU A 98 -7.58 5.74 -20.34
CA GLU A 98 -8.05 7.08 -19.96
C GLU A 98 -8.28 7.13 -18.44
N ARG A 99 -8.21 8.33 -17.85
CA ARG A 99 -8.42 8.49 -16.40
C ARG A 99 -9.90 8.31 -16.04
N SER A 100 -10.19 7.43 -15.09
CA SER A 100 -11.54 7.24 -14.54
C SER A 100 -11.74 8.11 -13.30
N SER A 101 -13.00 8.44 -12.99
CA SER A 101 -13.34 9.11 -11.72
C SER A 101 -13.03 8.22 -10.51
N HIS A 102 -12.90 6.91 -10.69
CA HIS A 102 -12.52 5.95 -9.67
C HIS A 102 -11.00 5.85 -9.45
N ASP A 103 -10.20 6.56 -10.24
CA ASP A 103 -8.74 6.41 -10.14
C ASP A 103 -8.24 6.85 -8.76
N VAL A 104 -7.52 5.92 -8.14
CA VAL A 104 -6.66 6.06 -6.96
C VAL A 104 -5.25 5.59 -7.32
N PRO A 105 -4.21 5.85 -6.51
CA PRO A 105 -2.91 5.23 -6.71
C PRO A 105 -3.05 3.70 -6.77
N GLY A 106 -2.24 3.02 -7.57
CA GLY A 106 -2.33 1.57 -7.74
C GLY A 106 -3.58 1.06 -8.47
N THR A 107 -4.36 1.95 -9.09
CA THR A 107 -5.55 1.58 -9.86
C THR A 107 -5.24 0.52 -10.92
N GLY A 108 -6.05 -0.53 -10.90
CA GLY A 108 -6.12 -1.55 -11.92
C GLY A 108 -7.43 -1.44 -12.71
N GLY A 109 -8.12 -2.58 -12.81
CA GLY A 109 -9.30 -2.77 -13.65
C GLY A 109 -9.30 -4.14 -14.31
N ARG A 110 -8.15 -4.82 -14.36
CA ARG A 110 -7.99 -6.14 -14.97
C ARG A 110 -7.19 -7.09 -14.11
N ILE A 111 -7.49 -8.38 -14.19
CA ILE A 111 -6.76 -9.45 -13.53
C ILE A 111 -6.47 -10.52 -14.59
N GLN A 112 -5.19 -10.91 -14.68
CA GLN A 112 -4.70 -11.89 -15.62
C GLN A 112 -4.08 -13.07 -14.89
N GLU A 113 -4.38 -14.28 -15.38
CA GLU A 113 -3.68 -15.50 -15.02
C GLU A 113 -3.00 -16.05 -16.27
N PHE A 114 -1.69 -16.27 -16.19
CA PHE A 114 -0.88 -16.89 -17.23
C PHE A 114 -0.40 -18.25 -16.78
N ASP A 115 -0.37 -19.23 -17.67
CA ASP A 115 0.32 -20.49 -17.41
C ASP A 115 1.85 -20.29 -17.35
N TRP A 116 2.60 -21.36 -17.08
CA TRP A 116 4.06 -21.30 -17.01
C TRP A 116 4.72 -20.81 -18.30
N ASN A 117 4.13 -21.10 -19.47
CA ASN A 117 4.68 -20.78 -20.79
C ASN A 117 4.30 -19.37 -21.26
N GLY A 118 3.48 -18.65 -20.49
CA GLY A 118 2.99 -17.33 -20.84
C GLY A 118 1.70 -17.33 -21.66
N GLU A 119 0.98 -18.46 -21.75
CA GLU A 119 -0.37 -18.48 -22.31
C GLU A 119 -1.37 -17.89 -21.31
N LEU A 120 -2.23 -16.99 -21.79
CA LEU A 120 -3.27 -16.37 -20.97
C LEU A 120 -4.41 -17.38 -20.74
N VAL A 121 -4.60 -17.79 -19.48
CA VAL A 121 -5.65 -18.75 -19.08
C VAL A 121 -6.89 -18.05 -18.55
N TRP A 122 -6.73 -16.85 -17.98
CA TRP A 122 -7.82 -16.00 -17.51
C TRP A 122 -7.49 -14.52 -17.70
N ASP A 123 -8.44 -13.73 -18.17
CA ASP A 123 -8.31 -12.28 -18.40
C ASP A 123 -9.63 -11.59 -18.09
N PHE A 124 -9.80 -11.24 -16.82
CA PHE A 124 -11.03 -10.67 -16.31
C PHE A 124 -10.89 -9.16 -16.12
N HIS A 125 -11.87 -8.42 -16.62
CA HIS A 125 -11.95 -6.97 -16.45
C HIS A 125 -13.13 -6.62 -15.55
N LEU A 126 -12.88 -5.78 -14.55
CA LEU A 126 -13.87 -5.23 -13.65
C LEU A 126 -13.66 -3.72 -13.52
N GLU A 127 -14.50 -2.98 -14.24
CA GLU A 127 -14.78 -1.57 -13.99
C GLU A 127 -16.29 -1.38 -14.07
N SER A 128 -16.85 -0.68 -13.08
CA SER A 128 -18.27 -0.31 -13.06
C SER A 128 -18.43 1.11 -12.54
N GLU A 129 -19.67 1.60 -12.49
CA GLU A 129 -19.98 2.88 -11.84
C GLU A 129 -19.68 2.88 -10.34
N ARG A 130 -19.56 1.70 -9.71
CA ARG A 130 -19.34 1.53 -8.27
C ARG A 130 -17.91 1.10 -7.94
N TYR A 131 -17.42 0.05 -8.63
CA TYR A 131 -16.15 -0.60 -8.32
C TYR A 131 -15.07 -0.36 -9.36
N ARG A 132 -13.86 -0.12 -8.84
CA ARG A 132 -12.61 -0.26 -9.60
C ARG A 132 -11.53 -0.90 -8.73
N PRO A 133 -10.99 -2.08 -9.10
CA PRO A 133 -9.91 -2.74 -8.38
C PRO A 133 -8.62 -1.91 -8.32
N HIS A 134 -7.87 -2.04 -7.24
CA HIS A 134 -6.54 -1.46 -7.09
C HIS A 134 -5.62 -2.30 -6.22
N HIS A 135 -4.32 -2.08 -6.34
CA HIS A 135 -3.24 -2.62 -5.50
C HIS A 135 -3.10 -4.15 -5.44
N ASP A 136 -4.04 -4.85 -4.79
CA ASP A 136 -3.83 -6.22 -4.35
C ASP A 136 -5.02 -7.14 -4.56
N ILE A 137 -4.69 -8.43 -4.70
CA ILE A 137 -5.63 -9.53 -4.87
C ILE A 137 -5.16 -10.73 -4.03
N CYS A 138 -6.06 -11.63 -3.64
CA CYS A 138 -5.69 -12.86 -2.94
C CYS A 138 -6.44 -14.05 -3.53
N ARG A 139 -5.71 -15.10 -3.94
CA ARG A 139 -6.31 -16.36 -4.41
C ARG A 139 -6.78 -17.17 -3.20
N LEU A 140 -8.06 -17.53 -3.17
CA LEU A 140 -8.66 -18.34 -2.14
C LEU A 140 -8.50 -19.85 -2.42
N PRO A 141 -8.57 -20.72 -1.40
CA PRO A 141 -8.47 -22.18 -1.59
C PRO A 141 -9.55 -22.76 -2.51
N ASN A 142 -10.73 -22.15 -2.58
CA ASN A 142 -11.83 -22.54 -3.46
C ASN A 142 -11.60 -22.13 -4.93
N GLY A 143 -10.51 -21.40 -5.24
CA GLY A 143 -10.18 -20.90 -6.56
C GLY A 143 -10.70 -19.49 -6.87
N ASN A 144 -11.52 -18.91 -6.00
CA ASN A 144 -11.99 -17.54 -6.12
C ASN A 144 -10.87 -16.54 -5.80
N ILE A 145 -11.11 -15.27 -6.09
CA ILE A 145 -10.13 -14.22 -5.93
C ILE A 145 -10.75 -13.07 -5.15
N LEU A 146 -10.17 -12.75 -3.99
CA LEU A 146 -10.43 -11.50 -3.29
C LEU A 146 -9.71 -10.35 -3.99
N MET A 147 -10.36 -9.20 -4.03
CA MET A 147 -9.79 -8.00 -4.63
C MET A 147 -10.15 -6.79 -3.78
N ILE A 148 -9.21 -5.86 -3.66
CA ILE A 148 -9.49 -4.53 -3.13
C ILE A 148 -10.08 -3.70 -4.27
N ALA A 149 -11.19 -3.01 -4.01
CA ALA A 149 -11.81 -2.10 -4.97
C ALA A 149 -12.28 -0.81 -4.30
N THR A 150 -12.18 0.31 -5.02
CA THR A 150 -12.82 1.56 -4.60
C THR A 150 -14.35 1.43 -4.65
N ASP A 151 -15.07 2.01 -3.69
CA ASP A 151 -16.54 2.13 -3.63
C ASP A 151 -16.96 3.60 -3.50
N LYS A 152 -16.78 4.35 -4.58
CA LYS A 152 -16.92 5.82 -4.60
C LYS A 152 -18.30 6.30 -4.09
N LYS A 153 -18.27 7.33 -3.25
CA LYS A 153 -19.42 8.08 -2.72
C LYS A 153 -19.36 9.54 -3.14
N THR A 154 -20.52 10.10 -3.46
CA THR A 154 -20.69 11.54 -3.67
C THR A 154 -20.46 12.32 -2.36
N ASP A 155 -20.24 13.62 -2.48
CA ASP A 155 -20.21 14.54 -1.33
C ASP A 155 -21.51 14.49 -0.51
N HIS A 156 -22.65 14.42 -1.18
CA HIS A 156 -23.97 14.29 -0.54
C HIS A 156 -24.10 13.00 0.27
N GLU A 157 -23.68 11.85 -0.26
CA GLU A 157 -23.69 10.57 0.45
C GLU A 157 -22.75 10.60 1.66
N ALA A 158 -21.54 11.14 1.50
CA ALA A 158 -20.58 11.27 2.59
C ALA A 158 -21.13 12.13 3.74
N VAL A 159 -21.70 13.30 3.42
CA VAL A 159 -22.32 14.18 4.44
C VAL A 159 -23.57 13.54 5.05
N ALA A 160 -24.36 12.80 4.27
CA ALA A 160 -25.52 12.08 4.78
C ALA A 160 -25.12 10.99 5.79
N ALA A 161 -23.96 10.35 5.62
CA ALA A 161 -23.39 9.37 6.54
C ALA A 161 -22.68 10.00 7.76
N GLY A 162 -22.66 11.35 7.87
CA GLY A 162 -22.09 12.08 9.01
C GLY A 162 -20.65 12.58 8.82
N ARG A 163 -20.10 12.55 7.60
CA ARG A 163 -18.83 13.23 7.28
C ARG A 163 -18.99 14.75 7.43
N HIS A 164 -18.04 15.39 8.10
CA HIS A 164 -18.04 16.81 8.36
C HIS A 164 -17.88 17.60 7.04
N PRO A 165 -18.83 18.48 6.67
CA PRO A 165 -18.84 19.16 5.36
C PRO A 165 -17.56 19.93 5.02
N ILE A 166 -16.88 20.53 6.01
CA ILE A 166 -15.61 21.26 5.80
C ILE A 166 -14.46 20.41 5.24
N THR A 167 -14.51 19.09 5.44
CA THR A 167 -13.47 18.15 4.97
C THR A 167 -13.82 17.48 3.64
N VAL A 168 -15.02 17.75 3.11
CA VAL A 168 -15.48 17.17 1.84
C VAL A 168 -15.03 18.07 0.70
N THR A 169 -14.19 17.53 -0.18
CA THR A 169 -13.68 18.30 -1.33
C THR A 169 -14.56 18.18 -2.57
N VAL A 170 -14.88 16.96 -2.99
CA VAL A 170 -15.70 16.65 -4.19
C VAL A 170 -16.39 15.29 -4.06
N GLU A 171 -15.66 14.28 -3.60
CA GLU A 171 -16.11 12.89 -3.46
C GLU A 171 -15.33 12.22 -2.32
N LEU A 172 -15.83 11.08 -1.84
CA LEU A 172 -15.14 10.19 -0.91
C LEU A 172 -15.01 8.82 -1.57
N LYS A 173 -13.86 8.18 -1.47
CA LYS A 173 -13.59 6.84 -2.01
C LYS A 173 -13.17 5.93 -0.86
N PRO A 174 -14.15 5.37 -0.11
CA PRO A 174 -13.88 4.22 0.72
C PRO A 174 -13.52 3.01 -0.16
N ASP A 175 -12.95 1.99 0.47
CA ASP A 175 -12.65 0.73 -0.18
C ASP A 175 -13.70 -0.34 0.20
N ALA A 176 -13.81 -1.32 -0.68
CA ALA A 176 -14.57 -2.54 -0.54
C ALA A 176 -13.65 -3.73 -0.83
N ILE A 177 -13.98 -4.88 -0.22
CA ILE A 177 -13.36 -6.15 -0.55
C ILE A 177 -14.41 -6.99 -1.27
N ILE A 178 -14.06 -7.49 -2.45
CA ILE A 178 -14.95 -8.28 -3.29
C ILE A 178 -14.34 -9.65 -3.56
N GLU A 179 -15.15 -10.69 -3.51
CA GLU A 179 -14.76 -12.04 -3.93
C GLU A 179 -15.34 -12.33 -5.31
N VAL A 180 -14.46 -12.67 -6.27
CA VAL A 180 -14.86 -13.02 -7.62
C VAL A 180 -14.57 -14.49 -7.87
N LYS A 181 -15.60 -15.21 -8.32
CA LYS A 181 -15.49 -16.56 -8.86
C LYS A 181 -15.24 -16.51 -10.36
N PRO A 182 -14.12 -17.01 -10.90
CA PRO A 182 -13.95 -17.16 -12.35
C PRO A 182 -15.02 -18.08 -12.94
N THR A 183 -15.69 -17.64 -14.01
CA THR A 183 -16.78 -18.39 -14.68
C THR A 183 -16.48 -18.76 -16.13
N GLY A 184 -15.32 -18.35 -16.64
CA GLY A 184 -14.86 -18.58 -18.01
C GLY A 184 -13.53 -17.86 -18.23
N LYS A 185 -12.98 -17.94 -19.45
CA LYS A 185 -11.65 -17.34 -19.76
C LYS A 185 -11.59 -15.82 -19.57
N THR A 186 -12.71 -15.12 -19.64
CA THR A 186 -12.77 -13.65 -19.51
C THR A 186 -13.89 -13.16 -18.59
N THR A 187 -14.55 -14.08 -17.88
CA THR A 187 -15.74 -13.78 -17.08
C THR A 187 -15.53 -14.20 -15.63
N GLY A 188 -16.21 -13.49 -14.74
CA GLY A 188 -16.24 -13.77 -13.32
C GLY A 188 -17.56 -13.27 -12.72
N GLU A 189 -17.92 -13.83 -11.59
CA GLU A 189 -19.13 -13.48 -10.82
C GLU A 189 -18.69 -12.99 -9.44
N ILE A 190 -19.21 -11.83 -9.00
CA ILE A 190 -19.02 -11.37 -7.62
C ILE A 190 -19.92 -12.22 -6.73
N VAL A 191 -19.33 -13.02 -5.86
CA VAL A 191 -20.04 -13.98 -4.99
C VAL A 191 -20.12 -13.52 -3.53
N TRP A 192 -19.25 -12.60 -3.14
CA TRP A 192 -19.24 -11.97 -1.82
C TRP A 192 -18.70 -10.56 -1.89
N ALA A 193 -19.16 -9.67 -1.01
CA ALA A 193 -18.62 -8.32 -0.87
C ALA A 193 -18.76 -7.78 0.56
N TRP A 194 -17.80 -6.96 0.96
CA TRP A 194 -17.79 -6.16 2.18
C TRP A 194 -17.46 -4.71 1.84
N HIS A 195 -18.10 -3.76 2.52
CA HIS A 195 -17.96 -2.33 2.25
C HIS A 195 -17.64 -1.57 3.52
N ALA A 196 -16.47 -0.90 3.57
CA ALA A 196 -16.10 -0.12 4.75
C ALA A 196 -17.13 0.97 5.10
N PHE A 197 -17.86 1.47 4.10
CA PHE A 197 -18.87 2.51 4.27
C PHE A 197 -20.13 2.06 5.02
N ASP A 198 -20.32 0.75 5.23
CA ASP A 198 -21.44 0.20 6.00
C ASP A 198 -21.13 0.15 7.52
N HIS A 199 -19.86 0.29 7.91
CA HIS A 199 -19.37 0.11 9.30
C HIS A 199 -18.87 1.42 9.90
N LEU A 200 -19.69 2.47 9.84
CA LEU A 200 -19.29 3.83 10.24
C LEU A 200 -19.76 4.21 11.64
N VAL A 201 -19.00 5.10 12.27
CA VAL A 201 -19.38 5.85 13.49
C VAL A 201 -18.94 7.32 13.35
N GLN A 202 -19.61 8.25 14.06
CA GLN A 202 -19.25 9.67 14.10
C GLN A 202 -19.83 10.40 15.31
N GLU A 203 -19.13 11.43 15.79
CA GLU A 203 -19.55 12.27 16.94
C GLU A 203 -19.97 13.70 16.54
N TYR A 204 -19.99 14.00 15.25
CA TYR A 204 -20.16 15.36 14.74
C TYR A 204 -21.61 15.85 14.75
N ASP A 205 -22.53 15.08 14.18
CA ASP A 205 -23.92 15.49 13.97
C ASP A 205 -24.88 14.40 14.48
N ASN A 206 -25.48 14.66 15.64
CA ASN A 206 -26.41 13.73 16.29
C ASN A 206 -27.76 13.55 15.59
N THR A 207 -27.99 14.29 14.50
CA THR A 207 -29.17 14.13 13.65
C THR A 207 -28.92 13.19 12.47
N LYS A 208 -27.68 12.74 12.26
CA LYS A 208 -27.30 11.82 11.18
C LYS A 208 -27.22 10.37 11.66
N PRO A 209 -27.31 9.40 10.74
CA PRO A 209 -26.92 8.02 11.01
C PRO A 209 -25.51 7.94 11.61
N ASN A 210 -25.19 6.78 12.17
CA ASN A 210 -23.86 6.46 12.69
C ASN A 210 -23.42 7.34 13.86
N TYR A 211 -24.32 8.15 14.46
CA TYR A 211 -23.98 8.95 15.62
C TYR A 211 -23.74 8.07 16.85
N GLY A 212 -22.55 8.14 17.43
CA GLY A 212 -22.15 7.33 18.57
C GLY A 212 -20.79 7.76 19.11
N ASP A 213 -20.46 7.29 20.32
CA ASP A 213 -19.15 7.49 20.93
C ASP A 213 -18.11 6.61 20.20
N ILE A 214 -17.13 7.25 19.57
CA ILE A 214 -16.11 6.55 18.78
C ILE A 214 -15.29 5.61 19.67
N ALA A 215 -15.00 6.01 20.92
CA ALA A 215 -14.23 5.19 21.86
C ALA A 215 -15.00 3.94 22.32
N ALA A 216 -16.34 4.00 22.31
CA ALA A 216 -17.20 2.88 22.70
C ALA A 216 -17.41 1.85 21.58
N HIS A 217 -17.03 2.19 20.34
CA HIS A 217 -17.24 1.39 19.14
C HIS A 217 -15.93 1.13 18.36
N PRO A 218 -14.95 0.45 18.96
CA PRO A 218 -13.68 0.11 18.30
C PRO A 218 -13.85 -0.76 17.05
N GLU A 219 -14.97 -1.48 16.95
CA GLU A 219 -15.39 -2.29 15.80
C GLU A 219 -15.90 -1.47 14.60
N LEU A 220 -16.17 -0.17 14.78
CA LEU A 220 -16.64 0.74 13.75
C LEU A 220 -15.57 1.76 13.32
N ILE A 221 -15.81 2.42 12.19
CA ILE A 221 -14.86 3.31 11.52
C ILE A 221 -15.32 4.76 11.66
N ASP A 222 -14.50 5.61 12.30
CA ASP A 222 -14.78 7.05 12.34
C ASP A 222 -14.73 7.63 10.93
N VAL A 223 -15.91 7.96 10.37
CA VAL A 223 -16.04 8.53 9.03
C VAL A 223 -15.31 9.87 8.91
N ASN A 224 -15.00 10.54 10.02
CA ASN A 224 -14.33 11.84 10.06
C ASN A 224 -12.81 11.75 10.24
N PHE A 225 -12.27 10.56 10.46
CA PHE A 225 -10.82 10.39 10.54
C PHE A 225 -10.15 10.81 9.21
N SER A 226 -9.02 11.52 9.35
CA SER A 226 -8.16 11.92 8.22
C SER A 226 -6.72 12.10 8.72
N ALA A 227 -5.76 11.46 8.05
CA ALA A 227 -4.33 11.70 8.28
C ALA A 227 -3.83 13.01 7.66
N ASN A 228 -4.66 13.68 6.84
CA ASN A 228 -4.31 14.96 6.27
C ASN A 228 -4.26 16.04 7.36
N ARG A 229 -3.08 16.61 7.59
CA ARG A 229 -2.88 17.67 8.60
C ARG A 229 -3.86 18.83 8.43
N MET A 230 -4.16 19.27 7.21
CA MET A 230 -5.07 20.38 7.00
C MET A 230 -6.50 19.99 7.41
N ASP A 231 -6.94 18.77 7.13
CA ASP A 231 -8.25 18.30 7.59
C ASP A 231 -8.30 18.26 9.12
N SER A 232 -7.28 17.72 9.78
CA SER A 232 -7.21 17.72 11.25
C SER A 232 -7.25 19.15 11.83
N MET A 233 -6.57 20.11 11.19
CA MET A 233 -6.61 21.52 11.60
C MET A 233 -7.98 22.17 11.38
N MET A 234 -8.71 21.76 10.32
CA MET A 234 -10.05 22.28 10.04
C MET A 234 -11.12 21.69 10.96
N LEU A 235 -10.91 20.46 11.46
CA LEU A 235 -11.80 19.80 12.42
C LEU A 235 -11.64 20.33 13.86
N ASP A 236 -10.47 20.83 14.26
CA ASP A 236 -10.27 21.48 15.57
C ASP A 236 -10.81 22.93 15.54
N PRO A 237 -11.80 23.30 16.38
CA PRO A 237 -12.40 24.64 16.35
C PRO A 237 -11.43 25.80 16.62
N ARG A 238 -10.38 25.57 17.44
CA ARG A 238 -9.37 26.60 17.76
C ARG A 238 -8.44 26.81 16.57
N GLN A 239 -8.00 25.71 15.95
CA GLN A 239 -7.13 25.77 14.78
C GLN A 239 -7.89 26.29 13.56
N LEU A 240 -9.16 25.92 13.39
CA LEU A 240 -10.04 26.49 12.37
C LEU A 240 -10.20 28.01 12.55
N SER A 241 -10.46 28.48 13.76
CA SER A 241 -10.54 29.92 14.06
C SER A 241 -9.24 30.65 13.73
N GLN A 242 -8.09 30.01 14.00
CA GLN A 242 -6.78 30.53 13.61
C GLN A 242 -6.62 30.58 12.08
N LEU A 243 -6.95 29.51 11.36
CA LEU A 243 -6.91 29.46 9.89
C LEU A 243 -7.82 30.52 9.25
N GLN A 244 -9.01 30.74 9.82
CA GLN A 244 -9.95 31.78 9.39
C GLN A 244 -9.37 33.18 9.63
N SER A 245 -8.78 33.45 10.80
CA SER A 245 -8.17 34.77 11.07
C SER A 245 -6.95 35.06 10.19
N LEU A 246 -6.24 34.03 9.72
CA LEU A 246 -5.14 34.12 8.76
C LEU A 246 -5.61 34.13 7.30
N GLY A 247 -6.91 34.00 7.03
CA GLY A 247 -7.50 34.02 5.69
C GLY A 247 -7.30 32.76 4.86
N TYR A 248 -6.83 31.66 5.47
CA TYR A 248 -6.72 30.35 4.80
C TYR A 248 -8.08 29.72 4.53
N VAL A 249 -9.08 30.02 5.37
CA VAL A 249 -10.46 29.52 5.25
C VAL A 249 -11.42 30.70 5.32
N GLY A 250 -12.36 30.80 4.38
CA GLY A 250 -13.47 31.77 4.44
C GLY A 250 -13.19 33.22 4.00
N ALA A 251 -11.96 33.60 3.63
CA ALA A 251 -11.64 34.99 3.26
C ALA A 251 -11.97 35.40 1.80
N SER A 252 -12.57 34.53 0.98
CA SER A 252 -13.04 34.92 -0.35
C SER A 252 -14.17 34.00 -0.85
N LYS A 253 -14.99 34.48 -1.81
CA LYS A 253 -15.98 33.69 -2.58
C LYS A 253 -15.34 32.60 -3.48
N LYS A 254 -14.16 32.11 -3.15
CA LYS A 254 -13.47 31.03 -3.85
C LYS A 254 -13.47 29.78 -2.96
N PRO A 255 -13.53 28.58 -3.56
CA PRO A 255 -13.58 27.31 -2.82
C PRO A 255 -12.37 27.17 -1.88
N ALA A 256 -12.51 26.27 -0.91
CA ALA A 256 -11.54 25.87 0.11
C ALA A 256 -10.07 26.02 -0.31
N PRO A 257 -9.15 26.29 0.65
CA PRO A 257 -7.73 26.52 0.35
C PRO A 257 -7.20 25.46 -0.62
N LYS A 258 -6.67 25.92 -1.75
CA LYS A 258 -6.05 25.04 -2.74
C LYS A 258 -4.97 24.22 -2.02
N ARG A 259 -5.17 22.90 -1.94
CA ARG A 259 -4.17 21.94 -1.44
C ARG A 259 -2.84 22.23 -2.16
N LEU A 260 -1.77 22.50 -1.40
CA LEU A 260 -0.43 22.86 -1.91
C LEU A 260 0.22 21.63 -2.58
N MET A 261 -0.25 21.31 -3.79
CA MET A 261 0.33 20.52 -4.89
C MET A 261 -0.71 20.65 -6.01
N ASP A 262 -0.70 21.80 -6.72
CA ASP A 262 -1.47 22.16 -7.94
C ASP A 262 -2.92 21.64 -8.14
N GLY A 263 -3.61 21.22 -7.09
CA GLY A 263 -4.96 20.64 -7.18
C GLY A 263 -5.00 19.25 -7.85
N LYS A 264 -3.86 18.56 -7.98
CA LYS A 264 -3.77 17.20 -8.55
C LYS A 264 -2.80 16.25 -7.81
N GLY A 265 -2.27 16.63 -6.64
CA GLY A 265 -1.54 15.70 -5.77
C GLY A 265 -2.47 14.74 -5.02
N PHE A 266 -1.98 13.52 -4.74
CA PHE A 266 -2.62 12.43 -3.98
C PHE A 266 -3.64 12.96 -2.93
N THR A 267 -4.96 12.87 -3.07
CA THR A 267 -5.85 12.09 -3.96
C THR A 267 -7.24 12.76 -4.04
N ASN A 268 -7.94 12.56 -5.16
CA ASN A 268 -9.36 12.85 -5.35
C ASN A 268 -10.21 11.93 -4.44
N GLY A 269 -10.31 12.24 -3.15
CA GLY A 269 -11.21 11.53 -2.23
C GLY A 269 -10.78 10.12 -1.77
N ASP A 270 -9.60 9.60 -2.16
CA ASP A 270 -9.07 8.32 -1.63
C ASP A 270 -8.92 8.41 -0.11
N TRP A 271 -9.69 7.60 0.61
CA TRP A 271 -9.86 7.76 2.05
C TRP A 271 -9.09 6.73 2.86
N MET A 272 -9.08 5.47 2.40
CA MET A 272 -8.46 4.36 3.12
C MET A 272 -7.10 4.00 2.54
N HIS A 273 -6.99 4.04 1.22
CA HIS A 273 -5.81 3.61 0.48
C HIS A 273 -5.36 2.21 0.90
N THR A 274 -6.27 1.24 0.79
CA THR A 274 -5.98 -0.15 1.12
C THR A 274 -5.01 -0.72 0.10
N ASN A 275 -3.91 -1.31 0.59
CA ASN A 275 -2.77 -1.69 -0.25
C ASN A 275 -2.38 -3.17 -0.18
N SER A 276 -2.94 -3.93 0.75
CA SER A 276 -2.83 -5.38 0.75
C SER A 276 -4.08 -6.06 1.26
N VAL A 277 -4.36 -7.25 0.74
CA VAL A 277 -5.44 -8.13 1.18
C VAL A 277 -4.91 -9.56 1.27
N THR A 278 -5.20 -10.25 2.36
CA THR A 278 -4.85 -11.67 2.54
C THR A 278 -5.96 -12.42 3.27
N TYR A 279 -5.96 -13.74 3.14
CA TYR A 279 -6.97 -14.63 3.69
C TYR A 279 -6.35 -15.70 4.58
N ASN A 280 -6.97 -15.93 5.74
CA ASN A 280 -6.66 -17.04 6.62
C ASN A 280 -7.79 -18.08 6.54
N ALA A 281 -7.52 -19.22 5.94
CA ALA A 281 -8.53 -20.27 5.70
C ALA A 281 -8.99 -20.98 6.97
N ASP A 282 -8.13 -21.10 7.99
CA ASP A 282 -8.48 -21.77 9.24
C ASP A 282 -9.47 -20.89 10.04
N LEU A 283 -9.20 -19.59 10.08
CA LEU A 283 -10.04 -18.61 10.76
C LEU A 283 -11.23 -18.13 9.92
N ASP A 284 -11.17 -18.29 8.60
CA ASP A 284 -12.10 -17.69 7.63
C ASP A 284 -12.20 -16.16 7.81
N GLN A 285 -11.03 -15.54 7.84
CA GLN A 285 -10.84 -14.11 8.10
C GLN A 285 -10.01 -13.46 7.00
N ILE A 286 -10.26 -12.17 6.75
CA ILE A 286 -9.50 -11.34 5.83
C ILE A 286 -8.73 -10.28 6.62
N MET A 287 -7.46 -10.07 6.28
CA MET A 287 -6.64 -8.96 6.79
C MET A 287 -6.37 -7.96 5.66
N ILE A 288 -6.51 -6.68 5.99
CA ILE A 288 -6.26 -5.56 5.06
C ILE A 288 -5.35 -4.50 5.68
N SER A 289 -4.48 -3.91 4.86
CA SER A 289 -3.54 -2.86 5.27
C SER A 289 -3.95 -1.50 4.72
N LEU A 290 -4.16 -0.52 5.60
CA LEU A 290 -4.66 0.82 5.27
C LEU A 290 -3.58 1.88 5.46
N PHE A 291 -3.13 2.48 4.36
CA PHE A 291 -2.05 3.47 4.37
C PHE A 291 -2.46 4.78 5.07
N GLU A 292 -3.66 5.31 4.79
CA GLU A 292 -4.11 6.58 5.34
C GLU A 292 -4.45 6.47 6.83
N PHE A 293 -4.99 5.34 7.28
CA PHE A 293 -5.30 5.10 8.69
C PHE A 293 -4.06 4.77 9.52
N SER A 294 -3.00 4.30 8.86
CA SER A 294 -1.86 3.66 9.54
C SER A 294 -2.33 2.51 10.45
N GLU A 295 -3.24 1.69 9.94
CA GLU A 295 -3.79 0.54 10.64
C GLU A 295 -3.85 -0.69 9.73
N VAL A 296 -3.82 -1.85 10.38
CA VAL A 296 -4.22 -3.13 9.79
C VAL A 296 -5.54 -3.54 10.42
N TRP A 297 -6.51 -3.98 9.61
CA TRP A 297 -7.81 -4.46 10.07
C TRP A 297 -8.02 -5.93 9.72
N VAL A 298 -8.83 -6.62 10.53
CA VAL A 298 -9.31 -7.97 10.26
C VAL A 298 -10.83 -7.99 10.25
N ILE A 299 -11.42 -8.64 9.23
CA ILE A 299 -12.87 -8.76 9.02
C ILE A 299 -13.30 -10.22 8.83
N ASP A 300 -14.56 -10.52 9.13
CA ASP A 300 -15.15 -11.87 9.01
C ASP A 300 -15.56 -12.18 7.56
N HIS A 301 -14.93 -13.20 6.96
CA HIS A 301 -15.28 -13.67 5.62
C HIS A 301 -16.33 -14.78 5.63
N SER A 302 -16.59 -15.42 6.78
CA SER A 302 -17.61 -16.48 6.90
C SER A 302 -19.05 -15.97 6.76
N THR A 303 -19.22 -14.66 6.62
CA THR A 303 -20.47 -13.96 6.38
C THR A 303 -20.98 -14.18 4.95
N THR A 304 -22.30 -14.11 4.76
CA THR A 304 -22.88 -13.77 3.46
C THR A 304 -22.71 -12.27 3.17
N THR A 305 -22.84 -11.82 1.91
CA THR A 305 -22.83 -10.38 1.57
C THR A 305 -23.83 -9.55 2.37
N VAL A 306 -24.98 -10.14 2.74
CA VAL A 306 -26.01 -9.44 3.53
C VAL A 306 -25.57 -9.29 4.99
N GLU A 307 -24.96 -10.32 5.57
CA GLU A 307 -24.39 -10.24 6.93
C GLU A 307 -23.16 -9.33 6.98
N ALA A 308 -22.33 -9.36 5.93
CA ALA A 308 -21.16 -8.52 5.79
C ALA A 308 -21.51 -7.02 5.70
N ALA A 309 -22.71 -6.66 5.27
CA ALA A 309 -23.19 -5.28 5.27
C ALA A 309 -23.83 -4.84 6.61
N GLY A 310 -23.95 -5.76 7.58
CA GLY A 310 -24.57 -5.51 8.88
C GLY A 310 -23.62 -5.73 10.06
N HIS A 311 -24.16 -5.62 11.26
CA HIS A 311 -23.43 -5.69 12.54
C HIS A 311 -23.60 -7.04 13.26
N THR A 312 -24.20 -8.03 12.60
CA THR A 312 -24.52 -9.35 13.16
C THR A 312 -24.42 -10.42 12.09
N GLY A 313 -24.10 -11.65 12.50
CA GLY A 313 -23.94 -12.78 11.58
C GLY A 313 -22.47 -13.19 11.43
N GLY A 314 -22.22 -14.17 10.56
CA GLY A 314 -20.90 -14.80 10.46
C GLY A 314 -20.52 -15.62 11.70
N ARG A 315 -19.35 -16.25 11.65
CA ARG A 315 -18.80 -17.12 12.69
C ARG A 315 -18.55 -16.36 13.99
N TYR A 316 -18.20 -15.08 13.89
CA TYR A 316 -17.87 -14.25 15.05
C TYR A 316 -19.05 -13.40 15.54
N GLY A 317 -20.22 -13.50 14.90
CA GLY A 317 -21.45 -12.82 15.32
C GLY A 317 -21.43 -11.30 15.14
N LYS A 318 -20.46 -10.77 14.39
CA LYS A 318 -20.18 -9.34 14.20
C LYS A 318 -20.60 -8.81 12.83
N GLY A 319 -21.13 -9.66 11.95
CA GLY A 319 -21.37 -9.27 10.56
C GLY A 319 -20.07 -8.78 9.91
N GLY A 320 -20.10 -7.62 9.27
CA GLY A 320 -18.90 -7.00 8.69
C GLY A 320 -18.13 -6.05 9.61
N ASP A 321 -18.53 -5.89 10.87
CA ASP A 321 -17.78 -5.04 11.80
C ASP A 321 -16.35 -5.58 12.02
N LEU A 322 -15.42 -4.68 12.35
CA LEU A 322 -14.02 -5.05 12.51
C LEU A 322 -13.86 -6.04 13.68
N LEU A 323 -13.22 -7.19 13.40
CA LEU A 323 -12.85 -8.16 14.43
C LEU A 323 -11.62 -7.71 15.22
N TYR A 324 -10.72 -7.00 14.54
CA TYR A 324 -9.46 -6.52 15.09
C TYR A 324 -8.93 -5.33 14.27
N ARG A 325 -8.21 -4.44 14.95
CA ARG A 325 -7.47 -3.34 14.33
C ARG A 325 -6.20 -3.04 15.10
N TRP A 326 -5.11 -2.72 14.42
CA TRP A 326 -3.83 -2.45 15.07
C TRP A 326 -3.01 -1.41 14.33
N GLY A 327 -2.29 -0.56 15.06
CA GLY A 327 -1.28 0.35 14.51
C GLY A 327 -1.48 1.82 14.89
N ASN A 328 -2.71 2.32 14.93
CA ASN A 328 -2.99 3.72 15.24
C ASN A 328 -4.29 3.87 16.05
N PRO A 329 -4.26 3.61 17.37
CA PRO A 329 -5.46 3.60 18.21
C PRO A 329 -6.17 4.95 18.35
N LYS A 330 -5.54 6.05 17.91
CA LYS A 330 -6.17 7.37 17.85
C LYS A 330 -7.36 7.43 16.90
N THR A 331 -7.40 6.55 15.90
CA THR A 331 -8.46 6.47 14.90
C THR A 331 -9.81 6.06 15.50
N TYR A 332 -9.81 5.51 16.71
CA TYR A 332 -10.99 5.14 17.49
C TYR A 332 -10.88 5.58 18.96
N HIS A 333 -10.17 6.69 19.21
CA HIS A 333 -10.04 7.33 20.53
C HIS A 333 -9.48 6.44 21.67
N ALA A 334 -8.90 5.28 21.38
CA ALA A 334 -8.31 4.39 22.38
C ALA A 334 -6.80 4.65 22.63
N GLY A 335 -6.30 5.82 22.25
CA GLY A 335 -4.90 6.19 22.46
C GLY A 335 -4.54 7.55 21.87
N ASP A 336 -3.29 7.93 22.05
CA ASP A 336 -2.73 9.21 21.57
C ASP A 336 -1.54 8.99 20.60
N VAL A 337 -0.84 10.09 20.26
CA VAL A 337 0.33 10.05 19.34
C VAL A 337 1.47 9.15 19.83
N THR A 338 1.53 8.85 21.12
CA THR A 338 2.55 7.98 21.71
C THR A 338 2.18 6.50 21.60
N HIS A 339 0.92 6.18 21.27
CA HIS A 339 0.43 4.81 21.09
C HIS A 339 0.48 4.34 19.63
N GLN A 340 0.62 5.25 18.67
CA GLN A 340 0.77 4.89 17.26
C GLN A 340 2.08 4.10 17.03
N ARG A 341 1.98 2.99 16.29
CA ARG A 341 3.08 2.08 15.94
C ARG A 341 3.30 1.99 14.44
N LEU A 342 2.23 2.06 13.65
CA LEU A 342 2.30 2.04 12.20
C LEU A 342 2.24 3.46 11.61
N PHE A 343 2.90 3.63 10.48
CA PHE A 343 3.05 4.90 9.80
C PHE A 343 3.02 4.69 8.29
N SER A 344 1.80 4.67 7.75
CA SER A 344 1.50 4.49 6.32
C SER A 344 2.13 3.23 5.71
N GLN A 345 1.93 2.11 6.40
CA GLN A 345 2.50 0.80 6.12
C GLN A 345 1.97 0.14 4.83
N HIS A 346 2.67 -0.89 4.38
CA HIS A 346 2.29 -1.74 3.26
C HIS A 346 2.42 -3.23 3.59
N SER A 347 1.71 -4.06 2.80
CA SER A 347 1.95 -5.50 2.71
C SER A 347 1.80 -6.23 4.04
N ALA A 348 0.81 -5.86 4.86
CA ALA A 348 0.45 -6.63 6.05
C ALA A 348 -0.17 -7.97 5.64
N HIS A 349 0.30 -9.05 6.26
CA HIS A 349 -0.22 -10.39 6.04
C HIS A 349 0.11 -11.30 7.23
N TRP A 350 -0.68 -12.37 7.40
CA TRP A 350 -0.28 -13.47 8.28
C TRP A 350 0.97 -14.17 7.75
N ILE A 351 1.88 -14.52 8.64
CA ILE A 351 2.95 -15.48 8.35
C ILE A 351 2.30 -16.86 8.18
N PRO A 352 2.46 -17.52 7.01
CA PRO A 352 1.86 -18.82 6.74
C PRO A 352 2.29 -19.93 7.72
N ALA A 353 1.42 -20.94 7.85
CA ALA A 353 1.72 -22.17 8.57
C ALA A 353 3.01 -22.83 8.05
N GLY A 354 3.79 -23.42 8.97
CA GLY A 354 5.07 -24.06 8.64
C GLY A 354 6.27 -23.11 8.58
N LEU A 355 6.07 -21.79 8.75
CA LEU A 355 7.15 -20.81 8.85
C LEU A 355 7.35 -20.33 10.31
N PRO A 356 8.57 -19.90 10.69
CA PRO A 356 8.79 -19.28 12.01
C PRO A 356 7.90 -18.05 12.20
N GLY A 357 7.15 -17.98 13.30
CA GLY A 357 6.16 -16.93 13.55
C GLY A 357 4.80 -17.19 12.88
N ALA A 358 4.51 -18.42 12.42
CA ALA A 358 3.22 -18.78 11.84
C ALA A 358 2.03 -18.25 12.67
N GLY A 359 1.08 -17.59 11.99
CA GLY A 359 -0.07 -16.95 12.63
C GLY A 359 0.16 -15.52 13.13
N HIS A 360 1.42 -15.08 13.27
CA HIS A 360 1.74 -13.67 13.51
C HIS A 360 1.46 -12.83 12.26
N MET A 361 1.35 -11.52 12.41
CA MET A 361 1.33 -10.57 11.30
C MET A 361 2.74 -10.10 10.98
N LEU A 362 3.11 -10.10 9.70
CA LEU A 362 4.30 -9.42 9.20
C LEU A 362 3.88 -8.21 8.36
N VAL A 363 4.51 -7.06 8.59
CA VAL A 363 4.14 -5.80 7.92
C VAL A 363 5.38 -4.95 7.60
N PHE A 364 5.36 -4.26 6.45
CA PHE A 364 6.38 -3.27 6.12
C PHE A 364 5.88 -1.88 6.53
N ASN A 365 6.46 -1.32 7.59
CA ASN A 365 6.08 -0.02 8.13
C ASN A 365 6.92 1.08 7.46
N ASN A 366 6.31 1.81 6.54
CA ASN A 366 7.02 2.79 5.70
C ASN A 366 7.64 3.94 6.51
N GLY A 367 6.99 4.35 7.60
CA GLY A 367 7.50 5.40 8.48
C GLY A 367 7.10 6.83 8.08
N LEU A 368 6.17 7.01 7.14
CA LEU A 368 5.74 8.34 6.72
C LEU A 368 4.92 9.00 7.85
N GLY A 369 5.31 10.20 8.27
CA GLY A 369 4.63 10.91 9.36
C GLY A 369 4.99 10.44 10.78
N ARG A 370 5.92 9.50 10.92
CA ARG A 370 6.42 9.07 12.22
C ARG A 370 7.11 10.20 13.01
N PRO A 371 7.10 10.17 14.35
CA PRO A 371 7.88 11.11 15.15
C PRO A 371 9.38 11.01 14.85
N GLY A 372 10.03 12.18 14.73
CA GLY A 372 11.47 12.28 14.48
C GLY A 372 11.84 12.16 13.01
N ILE A 373 13.00 11.55 12.74
CA ILE A 373 13.51 11.35 11.39
C ILE A 373 12.75 10.17 10.75
N PRO A 374 12.24 10.29 9.52
CA PRO A 374 11.59 9.18 8.84
C PRO A 374 12.56 8.01 8.55
N TYR A 375 12.11 6.80 8.85
CA TYR A 375 12.78 5.54 8.52
C TYR A 375 11.75 4.41 8.45
N SER A 376 12.04 3.37 7.67
CA SER A 376 11.16 2.21 7.55
C SER A 376 11.60 1.07 8.46
N THR A 377 10.64 0.25 8.86
CA THR A 377 10.86 -1.00 9.60
C THR A 377 10.08 -2.14 8.94
N VAL A 378 10.50 -3.37 9.19
CA VAL A 378 9.65 -4.55 9.02
C VAL A 378 9.33 -5.05 10.40
N ASP A 379 8.05 -5.14 10.72
CA ASP A 379 7.57 -5.46 12.06
C ASP A 379 6.80 -6.79 12.04
N GLU A 380 7.11 -7.66 13.00
CA GLU A 380 6.38 -8.90 13.28
C GLU A 380 5.57 -8.71 14.56
N ILE A 381 4.26 -8.94 14.46
CA ILE A 381 3.29 -8.72 15.53
C ILE A 381 2.65 -10.06 15.89
N GLU A 382 2.85 -10.51 17.12
CA GLU A 382 2.10 -11.61 17.70
C GLU A 382 0.65 -11.16 17.94
N LEU A 383 -0.29 -11.69 17.15
CA LEU A 383 -1.69 -11.29 17.21
C LEU A 383 -2.37 -11.93 18.44
N PRO A 384 -3.22 -11.22 19.20
CA PRO A 384 -3.88 -11.74 20.40
C PRO A 384 -5.10 -12.61 20.05
N VAL A 385 -4.92 -13.60 19.17
CA VAL A 385 -5.98 -14.51 18.71
C VAL A 385 -6.35 -15.48 19.82
N GLN A 386 -7.63 -15.54 20.17
CA GLN A 386 -8.19 -16.45 21.16
C GLN A 386 -8.47 -17.83 20.55
N ALA A 387 -8.77 -18.82 21.40
CA ALA A 387 -9.01 -20.19 20.95
C ALA A 387 -10.22 -20.34 20.00
N ASP A 388 -11.17 -19.41 20.06
CA ASP A 388 -12.34 -19.35 19.16
C ASP A 388 -12.09 -18.52 17.89
N GLY A 389 -10.87 -18.00 17.71
CA GLY A 389 -10.47 -17.15 16.57
C GLY A 389 -10.78 -15.67 16.74
N SER A 390 -11.44 -15.26 17.83
CA SER A 390 -11.69 -13.85 18.14
C SER A 390 -10.43 -13.17 18.70
N TYR A 391 -10.50 -11.86 18.94
CA TYR A 391 -9.39 -11.06 19.45
C TYR A 391 -9.75 -10.44 20.79
N ALA A 392 -8.87 -10.57 21.77
CA ALA A 392 -9.09 -9.99 23.08
C ALA A 392 -9.02 -8.45 23.01
N LEU A 393 -10.01 -7.78 23.63
CA LEU A 393 -10.04 -6.34 23.83
C LEU A 393 -10.58 -6.04 25.22
N GLU A 394 -9.78 -5.36 26.03
CA GLU A 394 -10.27 -4.82 27.29
C GLU A 394 -11.13 -3.57 27.01
N PRO A 395 -12.31 -3.43 27.61
CA PRO A 395 -13.19 -2.29 27.36
C PRO A 395 -12.50 -0.95 27.64
N GLY A 396 -12.48 -0.07 26.62
CA GLY A 396 -11.87 1.26 26.70
C GLY A 396 -10.36 1.31 26.42
N GLU A 397 -9.72 0.16 26.15
CA GLU A 397 -8.31 0.08 25.78
C GLU A 397 -8.14 -0.11 24.27
N ALA A 398 -6.91 0.05 23.78
CA ALA A 398 -6.54 -0.31 22.42
C ALA A 398 -6.36 -1.84 22.28
N PHE A 399 -6.59 -2.37 21.09
CA PHE A 399 -6.17 -3.73 20.77
C PHE A 399 -4.64 -3.85 20.88
N GLY A 400 -4.19 -4.84 21.66
CA GLY A 400 -2.78 -5.19 21.78
C GLY A 400 -2.26 -5.97 20.56
N PRO A 401 -0.94 -6.29 20.53
CA PRO A 401 0.05 -5.97 21.55
C PRO A 401 0.56 -4.52 21.45
N ASP A 402 1.20 -4.01 22.50
CA ASP A 402 1.74 -2.64 22.50
C ASP A 402 2.96 -2.43 21.59
N ALA A 403 3.61 -3.50 21.16
CA ALA A 403 4.83 -3.46 20.36
C ALA A 403 4.98 -4.72 19.50
N ALA A 404 5.81 -4.62 18.47
CA ALA A 404 6.26 -5.76 17.68
C ALA A 404 7.11 -6.72 18.54
N CYS A 405 6.95 -8.03 18.32
CA CYS A 405 7.80 -9.05 18.95
C CYS A 405 9.17 -9.14 18.25
N TRP A 406 9.25 -8.68 16.99
CA TRP A 406 10.50 -8.51 16.25
C TRP A 406 10.39 -7.34 15.28
N SER A 407 11.48 -6.61 15.10
CA SER A 407 11.59 -5.55 14.09
C SER A 407 12.95 -5.59 13.40
N TYR A 408 12.94 -5.50 12.07
CA TYR A 408 14.11 -5.10 11.30
C TYR A 408 14.09 -3.60 11.07
N ALA A 409 15.21 -2.95 11.39
CA ALA A 409 15.54 -1.59 11.00
C ALA A 409 16.99 -1.57 10.56
N ALA A 410 17.33 -0.78 9.54
CA ALA A 410 18.73 -0.63 9.16
C ALA A 410 19.50 0.13 10.25
N ALA A 411 20.74 -0.31 10.52
CA ALA A 411 21.64 0.36 11.47
C ALA A 411 21.84 1.85 11.12
N GLU A 412 21.85 2.16 9.82
CA GLU A 412 21.77 3.52 9.29
C GLU A 412 20.35 3.74 8.74
N PRO A 413 19.46 4.45 9.46
CA PRO A 413 18.02 4.47 9.15
C PRO A 413 17.68 4.93 7.71
N PHE A 414 18.49 5.82 7.14
CA PHE A 414 18.30 6.35 5.78
C PHE A 414 18.63 5.35 4.67
N SER A 415 19.43 4.33 4.95
CA SER A 415 19.82 3.32 3.95
C SER A 415 18.68 2.38 3.55
N PHE A 416 17.56 2.42 4.28
CA PHE A 416 16.41 1.54 4.15
C PHE A 416 15.06 2.29 4.22
N TYR A 417 15.04 3.61 3.98
CA TYR A 417 13.78 4.36 4.02
C TYR A 417 13.03 4.34 2.69
N SER A 418 11.86 3.69 2.68
CA SER A 418 10.89 3.74 1.57
C SER A 418 9.57 4.34 2.05
N MET A 419 9.28 5.58 1.65
CA MET A 419 8.08 6.31 2.06
C MET A 419 6.76 5.76 1.48
N LEU A 420 6.84 4.89 0.48
CA LEU A 420 5.70 4.28 -0.23
C LEU A 420 6.10 2.90 -0.77
N VAL A 421 5.11 2.09 -1.13
CA VAL A 421 5.24 0.69 -1.57
C VAL A 421 6.08 -0.14 -0.59
N SER A 422 6.65 -1.26 -1.03
CA SER A 422 7.49 -2.20 -0.25
C SER A 422 6.70 -3.34 0.38
N GLY A 423 7.43 -4.37 0.81
CA GLY A 423 6.86 -5.52 1.47
C GLY A 423 7.93 -6.40 2.08
N ALA A 424 7.50 -7.40 2.84
CA ALA A 424 8.37 -8.40 3.43
C ALA A 424 7.70 -9.77 3.38
N GLN A 425 8.49 -10.83 3.50
CA GLN A 425 8.03 -12.21 3.54
C GLN A 425 8.95 -13.01 4.46
N ARG A 426 8.39 -13.76 5.41
CA ARG A 426 9.17 -14.73 6.20
C ARG A 426 9.57 -15.93 5.35
N LEU A 427 10.79 -16.43 5.52
CA LEU A 427 11.33 -17.59 4.79
C LEU A 427 11.44 -18.83 5.69
N PRO A 428 11.49 -20.04 5.10
CA PRO A 428 11.59 -21.30 5.86
C PRO A 428 12.80 -21.42 6.79
N ASN A 429 13.93 -20.79 6.44
CA ASN A 429 15.13 -20.78 7.30
C ASN A 429 15.06 -19.75 8.44
N GLY A 430 13.93 -19.05 8.61
CA GLY A 430 13.72 -18.02 9.63
C GLY A 430 14.14 -16.61 9.22
N ASN A 431 14.87 -16.46 8.11
CA ASN A 431 15.21 -15.15 7.57
C ASN A 431 13.96 -14.44 7.00
N THR A 432 14.06 -13.13 6.84
CA THR A 432 13.02 -12.30 6.24
C THR A 432 13.51 -11.74 4.91
N PHE A 433 12.78 -12.03 3.83
CA PHE A 433 12.97 -11.41 2.52
C PHE A 433 12.25 -10.07 2.50
N ILE A 434 12.96 -9.01 2.13
CA ILE A 434 12.48 -7.62 2.25
C ILE A 434 12.64 -6.92 0.90
N CYS A 435 11.56 -6.32 0.42
CA CYS A 435 11.53 -5.49 -0.77
C CYS A 435 11.45 -4.02 -0.34
N SER A 436 12.54 -3.26 -0.49
CA SER A 436 12.53 -1.79 -0.44
C SER A 436 12.18 -1.26 -1.82
N GLY A 437 10.88 -1.04 -2.03
CA GLY A 437 10.30 -0.96 -3.35
C GLY A 437 10.63 0.32 -4.12
N LYS A 438 10.67 1.48 -3.44
CA LYS A 438 11.00 2.78 -4.05
C LYS A 438 12.36 2.76 -4.74
N ASP A 439 13.33 2.09 -4.12
CA ASP A 439 14.72 2.04 -4.59
C ASP A 439 15.02 0.79 -5.44
N GLY A 440 14.03 -0.09 -5.61
CA GLY A 440 14.18 -1.33 -6.37
C GLY A 440 15.16 -2.32 -5.72
N VAL A 441 15.30 -2.28 -4.39
CA VAL A 441 16.24 -3.15 -3.66
C VAL A 441 15.46 -4.26 -2.99
N VAL A 442 15.88 -5.50 -3.22
CA VAL A 442 15.42 -6.68 -2.48
C VAL A 442 16.59 -7.27 -1.70
N PHE A 443 16.37 -7.67 -0.46
CA PHE A 443 17.42 -8.23 0.38
C PHE A 443 16.85 -9.21 1.38
N GLU A 444 17.73 -9.98 2.00
CA GLU A 444 17.40 -10.97 3.01
C GLU A 444 18.13 -10.65 4.30
N ALA A 445 17.38 -10.59 5.41
CA ALA A 445 17.89 -10.34 6.74
C ALA A 445 17.66 -11.55 7.66
N THR A 446 18.64 -11.89 8.49
CA THR A 446 18.48 -12.91 9.55
C THR A 446 17.62 -12.38 10.70
N PRO A 447 17.14 -13.24 11.62
CA PRO A 447 16.48 -12.81 12.85
C PRO A 447 17.32 -11.82 13.69
N GLU A 448 18.64 -11.89 13.60
CA GLU A 448 19.61 -10.99 14.25
C GLU A 448 19.86 -9.69 13.46
N ASN A 449 19.05 -9.40 12.44
CA ASN A 449 19.12 -8.22 11.57
C ASN A 449 20.38 -8.14 10.69
N GLU A 450 21.05 -9.27 10.43
CA GLU A 450 22.18 -9.30 9.49
C GLU A 450 21.69 -9.44 8.04
N VAL A 451 22.10 -8.54 7.15
CA VAL A 451 21.85 -8.69 5.71
C VAL A 451 22.78 -9.75 5.11
N VAL A 452 22.19 -10.82 4.58
CA VAL A 452 22.90 -12.01 4.05
C VAL A 452 22.78 -12.19 2.54
N TRP A 453 21.81 -11.53 1.92
CA TRP A 453 21.69 -11.46 0.46
C TRP A 453 21.10 -10.11 0.05
N ARG A 454 21.54 -9.53 -1.08
CA ARG A 454 21.01 -8.26 -1.57
C ARG A 454 21.16 -8.12 -3.08
N TYR A 455 20.06 -7.78 -3.73
CA TYR A 455 19.98 -7.49 -5.14
C TYR A 455 19.27 -6.16 -5.39
N LYS A 456 19.77 -5.35 -6.31
CA LYS A 456 19.11 -4.13 -6.76
C LYS A 456 18.72 -4.23 -8.22
N LEU A 457 17.47 -3.91 -8.53
CA LEU A 457 16.97 -3.86 -9.89
C LEU A 457 17.83 -2.90 -10.73
N PRO A 458 18.46 -3.34 -11.82
CA PRO A 458 19.32 -2.48 -12.63
C PRO A 458 18.55 -1.39 -13.35
N GLY A 459 19.16 -0.22 -13.52
CA GLY A 459 18.61 0.85 -14.36
C GLY A 459 17.39 1.58 -13.78
N MET A 460 17.17 1.48 -12.46
CA MET A 460 16.25 2.36 -11.72
C MET A 460 16.51 3.82 -12.08
N ILE A 461 15.43 4.62 -12.15
CA ILE A 461 15.55 6.07 -12.41
C ILE A 461 16.46 6.65 -11.33
N ASP A 462 17.63 7.12 -11.75
CA ASP A 462 18.58 7.80 -10.88
C ASP A 462 18.01 9.18 -10.51
N PRO A 463 17.63 9.40 -9.24
CA PRO A 463 17.05 10.69 -8.82
C PRO A 463 18.02 11.85 -9.00
N GLU A 464 19.34 11.60 -9.05
CA GLU A 464 20.34 12.65 -9.31
C GLU A 464 20.39 13.08 -10.79
N LYS A 465 19.89 12.23 -11.70
CA LYS A 465 19.75 12.52 -13.14
C LYS A 465 18.37 13.09 -13.49
N LEU A 466 17.43 13.13 -12.54
CA LEU A 466 16.20 13.89 -12.72
C LEU A 466 16.52 15.39 -12.79
N PRO A 467 15.85 16.15 -13.66
CA PRO A 467 16.06 17.59 -13.73
C PRO A 467 15.84 18.23 -12.35
N LYS A 468 16.89 18.85 -11.80
CA LYS A 468 16.78 19.65 -10.56
C LYS A 468 16.12 20.99 -10.91
N GLY A 469 14.78 21.05 -10.85
CA GLY A 469 14.00 22.26 -11.12
C GLY A 469 12.53 21.95 -11.39
N PRO A 470 11.64 22.98 -11.43
CA PRO A 470 10.28 22.78 -11.93
C PRO A 470 10.36 22.22 -13.36
N PRO A 471 9.49 21.26 -13.72
CA PRO A 471 9.54 20.63 -15.03
C PRO A 471 9.45 21.68 -16.14
N PRO A 472 10.19 21.53 -17.25
CA PRO A 472 10.08 22.45 -18.37
C PRO A 472 8.61 22.52 -18.85
N PRO A 473 8.15 23.70 -19.30
CA PRO A 473 6.81 23.81 -19.84
C PRO A 473 6.64 22.84 -21.02
N PRO A 474 5.45 22.22 -21.14
CA PRO A 474 5.16 21.28 -22.23
C PRO A 474 5.42 21.92 -23.61
N PRO A 475 5.84 21.12 -24.62
CA PRO A 475 5.86 21.57 -26.00
C PRO A 475 4.48 22.11 -26.43
N PRO A 476 4.40 23.17 -27.26
CA PRO A 476 3.14 23.65 -27.78
C PRO A 476 2.33 22.51 -28.41
N GLY A 477 1.11 22.27 -27.92
CA GLY A 477 0.22 21.22 -28.43
C GLY A 477 0.09 19.95 -27.56
N THR A 478 0.87 19.80 -26.48
CA THR A 478 0.64 18.70 -25.53
C THR A 478 -0.53 19.02 -24.60
N LYS A 479 -1.51 18.11 -24.51
CA LYS A 479 -2.65 18.26 -23.59
C LYS A 479 -2.15 18.23 -22.13
N PRO A 480 -2.75 19.00 -21.20
CA PRO A 480 -2.42 18.93 -19.79
C PRO A 480 -2.59 17.49 -19.26
N GLY A 481 -1.48 16.82 -18.96
CA GLY A 481 -1.47 15.41 -18.51
C GLY A 481 -0.62 14.45 -19.35
N GLN A 482 -0.22 14.85 -20.56
CA GLN A 482 0.70 14.08 -21.42
C GLN A 482 2.18 14.43 -21.16
N ARG A 483 2.58 14.62 -19.90
CA ARG A 483 4.02 14.77 -19.62
C ARG A 483 4.68 13.41 -19.85
N PRO A 484 5.81 13.31 -20.58
CA PRO A 484 6.59 12.08 -20.63
C PRO A 484 7.01 11.76 -19.19
N VAL A 485 6.41 10.72 -18.61
CA VAL A 485 6.90 10.15 -17.35
C VAL A 485 8.31 9.64 -17.64
N PRO A 486 9.32 9.92 -16.81
CA PRO A 486 10.65 9.35 -17.02
C PRO A 486 10.53 7.82 -17.16
N ILE A 487 10.90 7.29 -18.32
CA ILE A 487 10.78 5.87 -18.63
C ILE A 487 11.99 5.15 -18.01
N GLY A 488 11.76 4.54 -16.85
CA GLY A 488 12.62 3.53 -16.22
C GLY A 488 11.79 2.32 -15.80
N PRO A 489 12.37 1.32 -15.12
CA PRO A 489 11.62 0.13 -14.70
C PRO A 489 10.50 0.45 -13.69
N GLY A 490 10.55 1.62 -13.06
CA GLY A 490 9.70 1.97 -11.92
C GLY A 490 10.18 1.22 -10.68
N GLY A 491 9.68 1.61 -9.50
CA GLY A 491 9.94 0.84 -8.28
C GLY A 491 9.34 -0.56 -8.34
N LEU A 492 9.58 -1.34 -7.30
CA LEU A 492 8.88 -2.61 -7.05
C LEU A 492 7.76 -2.34 -6.04
N PHE A 493 6.58 -2.94 -6.22
CA PHE A 493 5.54 -2.80 -5.19
C PHE A 493 5.84 -3.67 -3.97
N ARG A 494 5.90 -4.98 -4.17
CA ARG A 494 6.46 -5.97 -3.24
C ARG A 494 7.05 -7.12 -4.05
N CYS A 495 7.80 -8.01 -3.40
CA CYS A 495 8.40 -9.16 -4.05
C CYS A 495 8.28 -10.40 -3.15
N ASN A 496 8.10 -11.56 -3.78
CA ASN A 496 8.05 -12.85 -3.10
C ASN A 496 9.22 -13.71 -3.53
N LYS A 497 9.72 -14.53 -2.61
CA LYS A 497 10.76 -15.52 -2.82
C LYS A 497 10.20 -16.90 -2.53
N TYR A 498 10.36 -17.81 -3.49
CA TYR A 498 9.82 -19.16 -3.45
C TYR A 498 10.94 -20.16 -3.26
N ALA A 499 10.69 -21.17 -2.42
CA ALA A 499 11.61 -22.25 -2.14
C ALA A 499 11.85 -23.12 -3.39
N PRO A 500 13.01 -23.77 -3.55
CA PRO A 500 13.30 -24.61 -4.71
C PRO A 500 12.33 -25.78 -4.90
N ASP A 501 11.69 -26.23 -3.81
CA ASP A 501 10.68 -27.28 -3.75
C ASP A 501 9.23 -26.75 -3.80
N TYR A 502 9.04 -25.45 -4.07
CA TYR A 502 7.71 -24.88 -4.23
C TYR A 502 6.96 -25.57 -5.37
N ALA A 503 5.71 -25.95 -5.13
CA ALA A 503 4.92 -26.81 -6.03
C ALA A 503 4.87 -26.32 -7.48
N ALA A 504 4.88 -25.00 -7.68
CA ALA A 504 4.88 -24.34 -8.98
C ALA A 504 6.04 -24.75 -9.90
N PHE A 505 7.14 -25.24 -9.33
CA PHE A 505 8.37 -25.62 -10.03
C PHE A 505 8.43 -27.08 -10.44
N THR A 506 7.45 -27.89 -10.03
CA THR A 506 7.35 -29.30 -10.43
C THR A 506 7.29 -29.42 -11.95
N ASP A 507 8.18 -30.24 -12.52
CA ASP A 507 8.31 -30.48 -13.95
C ASP A 507 8.59 -29.22 -14.81
N LYS A 508 9.13 -28.15 -14.21
CA LYS A 508 9.50 -26.93 -14.93
C LYS A 508 11.00 -26.88 -15.25
N ASP A 509 11.33 -26.27 -16.40
CA ASP A 509 12.72 -25.90 -16.70
C ASP A 509 13.10 -24.66 -15.90
N LEU A 510 14.00 -24.84 -14.93
CA LEU A 510 14.51 -23.74 -14.09
C LEU A 510 15.91 -23.28 -14.53
N LYS A 511 16.35 -23.63 -15.75
CA LYS A 511 17.68 -23.26 -16.24
C LYS A 511 17.81 -21.73 -16.34
N PRO A 512 18.82 -21.13 -15.69
CA PRO A 512 19.03 -19.70 -15.77
C PRO A 512 19.44 -19.29 -17.20
N ARG A 513 18.86 -18.18 -17.64
CA ARG A 513 19.10 -17.52 -18.93
C ARG A 513 20.02 -16.30 -18.72
N GLU A 514 19.71 -15.18 -19.36
CA GLU A 514 20.50 -13.95 -19.26
C GLU A 514 20.30 -13.23 -17.91
N PRO A 515 21.25 -12.34 -17.51
CA PRO A 515 21.06 -11.47 -16.36
C PRO A 515 19.84 -10.57 -16.51
N LEU A 516 19.07 -10.38 -15.43
CA LEU A 516 17.87 -9.55 -15.43
C LEU A 516 18.12 -8.12 -15.93
N GLY A 517 19.26 -7.53 -15.58
CA GLY A 517 19.61 -6.18 -16.01
C GLY A 517 19.64 -5.99 -17.53
N THR A 518 20.05 -7.02 -18.27
CA THR A 518 20.07 -6.99 -19.75
C THR A 518 18.65 -6.97 -20.31
N ALA A 519 17.75 -7.78 -19.75
CA ALA A 519 16.35 -7.82 -20.17
C ALA A 519 15.60 -6.53 -19.84
N VAL A 520 15.79 -6.00 -18.62
CA VAL A 520 15.20 -4.73 -18.18
C VAL A 520 15.64 -3.58 -19.09
N ALA A 521 16.94 -3.48 -19.39
CA ALA A 521 17.45 -2.44 -20.27
C ALA A 521 16.83 -2.51 -21.68
N ARG A 522 16.63 -3.71 -22.21
CA ARG A 522 16.00 -3.94 -23.52
C ARG A 522 14.52 -3.53 -23.53
N GLU A 523 13.75 -3.86 -22.48
CA GLU A 523 12.34 -3.46 -22.40
C GLU A 523 12.17 -1.94 -22.21
N VAL A 524 12.98 -1.33 -21.36
CA VAL A 524 13.02 0.13 -21.19
C VAL A 524 13.35 0.83 -22.51
N ALA A 525 14.30 0.30 -23.29
CA ALA A 525 14.62 0.83 -24.61
C ALA A 525 13.45 0.69 -25.61
N ALA A 526 12.75 -0.45 -25.60
CA ALA A 526 11.58 -0.67 -26.45
C ALA A 526 10.45 0.31 -26.14
N LEU A 527 10.14 0.55 -24.85
CA LEU A 527 9.14 1.52 -24.41
C LEU A 527 9.51 2.95 -24.80
N LYS A 528 10.78 3.34 -24.66
CA LYS A 528 11.28 4.66 -25.14
C LYS A 528 11.13 4.80 -26.65
N GLY A 529 11.44 3.76 -27.41
CA GLY A 529 11.27 3.73 -28.86
C GLY A 529 9.80 3.90 -29.27
N ALA A 530 8.88 3.18 -28.61
CA ALA A 530 7.44 3.30 -28.85
C ALA A 530 6.92 4.72 -28.56
N ALA A 531 7.33 5.33 -27.44
CA ALA A 531 6.92 6.69 -27.07
C ALA A 531 7.44 7.79 -28.02
N SER A 532 8.49 7.52 -28.79
CA SER A 532 9.11 8.48 -29.72
C SER A 532 8.50 8.51 -31.12
N LYS A 533 7.61 7.56 -31.46
CA LYS A 533 6.91 7.57 -32.75
C LYS A 533 5.70 8.51 -32.67
N PRO A 534 5.53 9.47 -33.60
CA PRO A 534 4.30 10.25 -33.69
C PRO A 534 3.14 9.30 -34.01
N ASP A 535 1.98 9.52 -33.36
CA ASP A 535 0.74 8.83 -33.73
C ASP A 535 0.46 9.05 -35.23
N PRO A 536 0.07 7.99 -35.97
CA PRO A 536 -0.20 8.07 -37.40
C PRO A 536 -1.37 9.01 -37.76
#